data_AF-A0A316H0V5-F1
#
_entry.id   AF-A0A316H0V5-F1
#
_cell.length_a   1.000
_cell.length_b   1.000
_cell.length_c   1.000
_cell.angle_alpha   90.00
_cell.angle_beta   90.00
_cell.angle_gamma   90.00
#
_symmetry.space_group_name_H-M   'P 1'
#
loop_
_entity.id
_entity.type
_entity.pdbx_description
1 polymer ?
#
loop_
_entity_poly.entity_id
_entity_poly.type
_entity_poly.pdbx_seq_one_letter_code
_entity_poly.pdbx_strand_id
1 'polypeptide(L)'
;MANTSSAKKATRKIARRAAVNKNRRSRVRTYVRQVEEALASGDKAKAEAAFNAAQPELMRAATKGVLHKNTASRKVSRLAQRLKALSA
;
A
#
# COMPACT_ATOMS: atom_id res chain seq x y z
N MET A 1 -16.44 -10.86 25.97
CA MET A 1 -16.32 -9.49 26.51
C MET A 1 -14.92 -9.28 27.07
N ALA A 2 -14.42 -8.04 27.08
CA ALA A 2 -13.18 -7.71 27.76
C ALA A 2 -13.43 -7.62 29.27
N ASN A 3 -13.21 -8.73 29.98
CA ASN A 3 -13.66 -8.88 31.37
C ASN A 3 -12.67 -8.30 32.40
N THR A 4 -11.40 -8.10 32.03
CA THR A 4 -10.37 -7.48 32.87
C THR A 4 -10.11 -6.02 32.47
N SER A 5 -9.63 -5.20 33.40
CA SER A 5 -9.27 -3.79 33.15
C SER A 5 -8.19 -3.65 32.05
N SER A 6 -7.23 -4.58 32.03
CA SER A 6 -6.19 -4.68 31.00
C SER A 6 -6.78 -5.01 29.62
N ALA A 7 -7.74 -5.94 29.54
CA ALA A 7 -8.44 -6.26 28.30
C ALA A 7 -9.24 -5.07 27.76
N LYS A 8 -10.01 -4.37 28.62
CA LYS A 8 -10.76 -3.16 28.21
C LYS A 8 -9.83 -2.07 27.65
N LYS A 9 -8.64 -1.91 28.23
CA LYS A 9 -7.59 -1.01 27.71
C LYS A 9 -7.05 -1.48 26.36
N ALA A 10 -6.81 -2.79 26.19
CA ALA A 10 -6.34 -3.35 24.93
C ALA A 10 -7.35 -3.13 23.79
N THR A 11 -8.64 -3.35 24.01
CA THR A 11 -9.70 -3.11 23.02
C THR A 11 -9.69 -1.67 22.51
N ARG A 12 -9.60 -0.68 23.41
CA ARG A 12 -9.51 0.74 23.03
C ARG A 12 -8.25 1.04 22.20
N LYS A 13 -7.11 0.46 22.57
CA LYS A 13 -5.84 0.62 21.81
C LYS A 13 -5.95 -0.01 20.42
N ILE A 14 -6.54 -1.20 20.30
CA ILE A 14 -6.71 -1.92 19.04
C ILE A 14 -7.61 -1.12 18.10
N ALA A 15 -8.76 -0.61 18.57
CA ALA A 15 -9.66 0.19 17.76
C ALA A 15 -8.96 1.41 17.12
N ARG A 16 -8.18 2.15 17.91
CA ARG A 16 -7.39 3.28 17.41
C ARG A 16 -6.36 2.86 16.36
N ARG A 17 -5.59 1.79 16.64
CA ARG A 17 -4.57 1.27 15.71
C ARG A 17 -5.20 0.77 14.40
N ALA A 18 -6.34 0.08 14.50
CA ALA A 18 -7.08 -0.44 13.36
C ALA A 18 -7.55 0.69 12.44
N ALA A 19 -8.09 1.78 12.98
CA ALA A 19 -8.51 2.94 12.18
C ALA A 19 -7.34 3.56 11.40
N VAL A 20 -6.19 3.79 12.05
CA VAL A 20 -4.99 4.34 11.39
C VAL A 20 -4.46 3.39 10.33
N ASN A 21 -4.38 2.09 10.63
CA ASN A 21 -3.89 1.09 9.68
C ASN A 21 -4.84 0.90 8.49
N LYS A 22 -6.16 1.02 8.71
CA LYS A 22 -7.16 1.01 7.64
C LYS A 22 -6.90 2.15 6.65
N ASN A 23 -6.70 3.37 7.13
CA ASN A 23 -6.44 4.55 6.29
C ASN A 23 -5.11 4.43 5.52
N ARG A 24 -4.06 3.91 6.15
CA ARG A 24 -2.77 3.68 5.47
C ARG A 24 -2.90 2.59 4.41
N ARG A 25 -3.63 1.52 4.70
CA ARG A 25 -3.86 0.42 3.75
C ARG A 25 -4.73 0.86 2.57
N SER A 26 -5.77 1.66 2.79
CA SER A 26 -6.59 2.20 1.71
C SER A 26 -5.78 3.12 0.81
N ARG A 27 -4.98 4.02 1.38
CA ARG A 27 -4.06 4.89 0.62
C ARG A 27 -3.16 4.10 -0.32
N VAL A 28 -2.47 3.07 0.19
CA VAL A 28 -1.63 2.20 -0.66
C VAL A 28 -2.43 1.52 -1.77
N ARG A 29 -3.63 1.02 -1.47
CA ARG A 29 -4.48 0.38 -2.49
C ARG A 29 -4.89 1.36 -3.58
N THR A 30 -5.19 2.61 -3.24
CA THR A 30 -5.51 3.66 -4.21
C THR A 30 -4.36 3.92 -5.17
N TYR A 31 -3.13 4.10 -4.66
CA TYR A 31 -1.96 4.32 -5.53
C TYR A 31 -1.66 3.11 -6.42
N VAL A 32 -1.78 1.88 -5.87
CA VAL A 32 -1.60 0.66 -6.68
C VAL A 32 -2.64 0.60 -7.80
N ARG A 33 -3.91 0.90 -7.49
CA ARG A 33 -4.98 0.93 -8.49
C ARG A 33 -4.73 1.97 -9.59
N GLN A 34 -4.26 3.17 -9.23
CA GLN A 34 -3.91 4.21 -10.21
C GLN A 34 -2.84 3.74 -11.19
N VAL A 35 -1.82 3.03 -10.70
CA VAL A 35 -0.79 2.44 -11.57
C VAL A 35 -1.39 1.34 -12.46
N GLU A 36 -2.22 0.46 -11.91
CA GLU A 36 -2.88 -0.61 -12.66
C GLU A 36 -3.81 -0.06 -13.76
N GLU A 37 -4.57 1.00 -13.48
CA GLU A 37 -5.43 1.70 -14.45
C GLU A 37 -4.60 2.38 -15.54
N ALA A 38 -3.51 3.06 -15.17
CA ALA A 38 -2.60 3.67 -16.14
C ALA A 38 -1.93 2.62 -17.04
N LEU A 39 -1.49 1.49 -16.47
CA LEU A 39 -0.96 0.36 -17.24
C LEU A 39 -2.01 -0.24 -18.19
N ALA A 40 -3.27 -0.34 -17.76
CA ALA A 40 -4.35 -0.86 -18.61
C ALA A 40 -4.69 0.09 -19.78
N SER A 41 -4.52 1.40 -19.60
CA SER A 41 -4.72 2.39 -20.67
C SER A 41 -3.61 2.41 -21.73
N GLY A 42 -2.46 1.76 -21.47
CA GLY A 42 -1.33 1.73 -22.40
C GLY A 42 -0.51 3.02 -22.48
N ASP A 43 -0.82 4.04 -21.69
CA ASP A 43 -0.08 5.30 -21.65
C ASP A 43 1.16 5.17 -20.75
N LYS A 44 2.33 4.98 -21.38
CA LYS A 44 3.61 4.78 -20.69
C LYS A 44 4.00 5.97 -19.81
N ALA A 45 3.81 7.20 -20.29
CA ALA A 45 4.19 8.41 -19.54
C ALA A 45 3.34 8.55 -18.26
N LYS A 46 2.03 8.31 -18.37
CA LYS A 46 1.14 8.30 -17.21
C LYS A 46 1.46 7.15 -16.24
N ALA A 47 1.79 5.96 -16.76
CA ALA A 47 2.14 4.81 -15.93
C ALA A 47 3.45 5.02 -15.16
N GLU A 48 4.47 5.62 -15.79
CA GLU A 48 5.72 6.01 -15.12
C GLU A 48 5.50 7.04 -14.01
N ALA A 49 4.72 8.10 -14.29
CA ALA A 49 4.39 9.11 -13.30
C ALA A 49 3.62 8.53 -12.10
N ALA A 50 2.62 7.68 -12.37
CA ALA A 50 1.86 7.00 -11.33
C ALA A 50 2.75 6.04 -10.51
N PHE A 51 3.66 5.31 -11.16
CA PHE A 51 4.59 4.39 -10.49
C PHE A 51 5.55 5.13 -9.55
N ASN A 52 6.11 6.26 -10.01
CA ASN A 52 7.00 7.10 -9.21
C ASN A 52 6.29 7.68 -7.97
N ALA A 53 4.99 8.00 -8.07
CA ALA A 53 4.18 8.40 -6.93
C ALA A 53 3.84 7.23 -5.99
N ALA A 54 3.61 6.04 -6.52
CA ALA A 54 3.24 4.85 -5.74
C ALA A 54 4.40 4.24 -4.93
N GLN A 55 5.62 4.29 -5.47
CA GLN A 55 6.80 3.70 -4.84
C GLN A 55 7.11 4.23 -3.42
N PRO A 56 7.19 5.56 -3.17
CA PRO A 56 7.46 6.08 -1.83
C PRO A 56 6.33 5.76 -0.84
N GLU A 57 5.07 5.69 -1.31
CA GLU A 57 3.92 5.34 -0.47
C GLU A 57 3.93 3.87 -0.03
N LEU A 58 4.29 2.96 -0.94
CA LEU A 58 4.49 1.55 -0.63
C LEU A 58 5.61 1.34 0.40
N MET A 59 6.73 2.03 0.24
CA MET A 59 7.87 1.93 1.15
C MET A 59 7.56 2.56 2.51
N ARG A 60 6.86 3.70 2.54
CA ARG A 60 6.38 4.34 3.78
C ARG A 60 5.45 3.42 4.56
N ALA A 61 4.54 2.72 3.88
CA ALA A 61 3.66 1.75 4.52
C ALA A 61 4.42 0.55 5.11
N ALA A 62 5.54 0.15 4.50
CA ALA A 62 6.43 -0.87 5.05
C ALA A 62 7.14 -0.38 6.32
N THR A 63 7.71 0.83 6.30
CA THR A 63 8.37 1.43 7.47
C THR A 63 7.43 1.59 8.65
N LYS A 64 6.14 1.88 8.39
CA LYS A 64 5.11 2.01 9.44
C LYS A 64 4.49 0.67 9.88
N GLY A 65 4.99 -0.47 9.39
CA GLY A 65 4.55 -1.80 9.77
C GLY A 65 3.15 -2.18 9.28
N VAL A 66 2.60 -1.45 8.31
CA VAL A 66 1.27 -1.76 7.72
C VAL A 66 1.37 -2.90 6.71
N LEU A 67 2.53 -2.98 6.03
CA LEU A 67 2.90 -4.05 5.11
C LEU A 67 4.27 -4.60 5.53
N HIS A 68 4.48 -5.90 5.30
CA HIS A 68 5.82 -6.47 5.43
C HIS A 68 6.74 -5.93 4.32
N LYS A 69 8.02 -5.72 4.61
CA LYS A 69 9.02 -5.23 3.63
C LYS A 69 8.99 -6.06 2.34
N ASN A 70 9.01 -7.39 2.47
CA ASN A 70 8.93 -8.31 1.32
C ASN A 70 7.64 -8.16 0.50
N THR A 71 6.52 -7.79 1.14
CA THR A 71 5.26 -7.55 0.41
C THR A 71 5.31 -6.24 -0.37
N ALA A 72 5.91 -5.20 0.20
CA ALA A 72 6.15 -3.94 -0.52
C ALA A 72 7.12 -4.16 -1.70
N SER A 73 8.26 -4.81 -1.46
CA SER A 73 9.25 -5.13 -2.51
C SER A 73 8.66 -5.99 -3.63
N ARG A 74 7.85 -7.02 -3.31
CA ARG A 74 7.15 -7.82 -4.32
C ARG A 74 6.20 -6.99 -5.18
N LYS A 75 5.45 -6.06 -4.58
CA LYS A 75 4.54 -5.17 -5.32
C LYS A 75 5.29 -4.23 -6.26
N VAL A 76 6.35 -3.59 -5.77
CA VAL A 76 7.20 -2.70 -6.57
C VAL A 76 7.80 -3.46 -7.75
N SER A 77 8.39 -4.64 -7.51
CA SER A 77 8.99 -5.47 -8.54
C SER A 77 8.00 -5.88 -9.63
N ARG A 78 6.80 -6.34 -9.26
CA ARG A 78 5.76 -6.73 -10.23
C ARG A 78 5.25 -5.56 -11.07
N LEU A 79 5.04 -4.39 -10.46
CA LEU A 79 4.61 -3.20 -11.18
C LEU A 79 5.70 -2.69 -12.14
N ALA A 80 6.97 -2.71 -11.71
CA ALA A 80 8.10 -2.35 -12.55
C ALA A 80 8.25 -3.29 -13.76
N GLN A 81 8.08 -4.60 -13.57
CA GLN A 81 8.09 -5.58 -14.66
C GLN A 81 6.99 -5.31 -15.69
N ARG A 82 5.76 -5.02 -15.22
CA ARG A 82 4.64 -4.68 -16.11
C ARG A 82 4.87 -3.39 -16.89
N LEU A 83 5.43 -2.37 -16.24
CA LEU A 83 5.78 -1.11 -16.88
C LEU A 83 6.85 -1.31 -17.96
N LYS A 84 7.87 -2.13 -17.68
CA LYS A 84 8.90 -2.50 -18.67
C LYS A 84 8.29 -3.25 -19.86
N ALA A 85 7.35 -4.17 -19.62
CA ALA A 85 6.68 -4.91 -20.68
C ALA A 85 5.85 -4.02 -21.63
N LEU A 86 5.39 -2.84 -21.17
CA LEU A 86 4.71 -1.87 -22.04
C LEU A 86 5.67 -1.16 -23.02
N SER A 87 6.98 -1.26 -22.77
CA SER A 87 8.03 -0.61 -23.58
C SER A 87 8.85 -1.57 -24.44
N ALA A 88 8.55 -2.86 -24.38
CA ALA A 88 9.18 -3.91 -25.19
C ALA A 88 8.27 -4.24 -26.38
#